data_AF-A0A936F6J6-F1
#
_entry.id   AF-A0A936F6J6-F1
#
_cell.length_a   1.000
_cell.length_b   1.000
_cell.length_c   1.000
_cell.angle_alpha   90.00
_cell.angle_beta   90.00
_cell.angle_gamma   90.00
#
_symmetry.space_group_name_H-M   'P 1'
#
loop_
_entity.id
_entity.type
_entity.pdbx_description
1 polymer ?
#
loop_
_entity_poly.entity_id
_entity_poly.type
_entity_poly.pdbx_seq_one_letter_code
_entity_poly.pdbx_strand_id
1 'polypeptide(L)'
;MTLRLLAFSLFFTALPAFAQVVADPPLDAAAPELTPESTRLVEPPVTAPEPPAQVPLQIDIDPPKRWGLVIHGGAGVLEKDKMTPEKDAAIRAALKAALDAGGKVLASGGSATDAVEAAIVILEDDPHFNAGRGAVLAADGSIALDAAIMDGSDRKAGAVAGVHIAKNPIRAAHRVMTDSPHVLLTGMGADDFVKEKGLETADQKGWFETPERLRKWEEWRKEQFSGVDVERKFGTVGAVARDMEGHVAAGTSTGGLTGKKWGRVGDSPLIGAGTYADDRSCAVSATGDGEYFIRVGVAHEICARVRLSGEKIVPAARAVLDETKALGGEGGVIVLTPDGQMGWSFNTPGMYRGGKDSTGRERVAIYGDE
;
A
#
# COMPACT_ATOMS: atom_id res chain seq x y z
N MET A 1 65.40 -19.46 9.88
CA MET A 1 65.69 -18.24 9.11
C MET A 1 64.51 -17.29 9.24
N THR A 2 64.78 -16.17 9.93
CA THR A 2 64.19 -14.83 9.74
C THR A 2 62.69 -14.58 9.97
N LEU A 3 62.44 -14.20 11.22
CA LEU A 3 61.46 -13.27 11.79
C LEU A 3 61.18 -12.01 10.92
N ARG A 4 59.93 -11.50 10.93
CA ARG A 4 59.66 -10.05 10.81
C ARG A 4 58.37 -9.66 11.56
N LEU A 5 58.57 -9.13 12.76
CA LEU A 5 57.69 -8.18 13.45
C LEU A 5 57.79 -6.81 12.76
N LEU A 6 56.72 -6.02 12.78
CA LEU A 6 56.83 -4.58 13.02
C LEU A 6 55.50 -4.00 13.52
N ALA A 7 55.56 -3.55 14.78
CA ALA A 7 54.58 -2.70 15.43
C ALA A 7 54.75 -1.26 14.96
N PHE A 8 53.67 -0.47 15.01
CA PHE A 8 53.76 0.99 14.99
C PHE A 8 52.89 1.58 16.09
N SER A 9 53.47 2.49 16.86
CA SER A 9 52.91 3.14 18.04
C SER A 9 52.86 4.65 17.80
N LEU A 10 51.79 5.27 18.31
CA LEU A 10 51.66 6.63 18.87
C LEU A 10 51.99 7.86 18.02
N PHE A 11 51.00 8.77 17.91
CA PHE A 11 51.20 10.21 18.18
C PHE A 11 49.95 10.81 18.84
N PHE A 12 50.15 11.32 20.06
CA PHE A 12 49.28 12.21 20.84
C PHE A 12 49.61 13.66 20.43
N THR A 13 48.63 14.59 20.47
CA THR A 13 48.72 15.90 21.16
C THR A 13 47.42 16.70 20.98
N ALA A 14 46.82 17.07 22.10
CA ALA A 14 45.79 18.10 22.27
C ALA A 14 46.46 19.46 22.58
N LEU A 15 45.78 20.59 22.31
CA LEU A 15 46.03 21.94 22.87
C LEU A 15 44.76 22.83 22.68
N PRO A 16 44.58 23.96 23.41
CA PRO A 16 43.34 24.33 24.08
C PRO A 16 42.76 25.71 23.71
N ALA A 17 41.66 26.06 24.38
CA ALA A 17 40.89 27.30 24.32
C ALA A 17 41.62 28.55 24.88
N PHE A 18 41.23 29.74 24.40
CA PHE A 18 41.33 31.01 25.12
C PHE A 18 40.18 31.96 24.75
N ALA A 19 39.56 32.54 25.77
CA ALA A 19 38.56 33.60 25.72
C ALA A 19 39.22 34.96 25.94
N GLN A 20 38.60 36.06 25.47
CA GLN A 20 38.61 37.32 26.22
C GLN A 20 37.53 38.33 25.76
N VAL A 21 36.83 38.84 26.77
CA VAL A 21 35.91 39.98 26.82
C VAL A 21 36.73 41.23 27.13
N VAL A 22 36.41 42.40 26.55
CA VAL A 22 36.77 43.71 27.11
C VAL A 22 35.65 44.72 26.83
N ALA A 23 35.34 45.51 27.86
CA ALA A 23 34.25 46.48 27.99
C ALA A 23 34.67 47.93 27.62
N ASP A 24 33.67 48.79 27.36
CA ASP A 24 33.75 50.27 27.27
C ASP A 24 34.16 50.93 28.59
N PRO A 25 34.71 52.18 28.59
CA PRO A 25 33.92 53.37 29.01
C PRO A 25 34.46 54.74 28.42
N PRO A 26 34.17 55.95 28.97
CA PRO A 26 32.92 56.74 28.83
C PRO A 26 33.12 58.28 28.58
N LEU A 27 32.00 59.04 28.50
CA LEU A 27 31.79 60.51 28.79
C LEU A 27 32.55 61.53 27.90
N ASP A 28 32.11 62.73 27.54
CA ASP A 28 31.21 63.73 28.14
C ASP A 28 31.00 64.88 27.10
N ALA A 29 29.96 65.70 27.27
CA ALA A 29 29.94 67.17 27.05
C ALA A 29 28.55 67.72 26.64
N ALA A 30 28.11 68.70 27.43
CA ALA A 30 26.86 69.43 27.35
C ALA A 30 26.96 70.79 26.63
N ALA A 31 25.78 71.38 26.36
CA ALA A 31 25.39 72.81 26.22
C ALA A 31 24.85 73.24 24.82
N PRO A 32 24.03 74.31 24.71
CA PRO A 32 22.92 74.79 25.57
C PRO A 32 21.61 75.09 24.78
N GLU A 33 20.58 75.53 25.53
CA GLU A 33 19.20 75.87 25.12
C GLU A 33 19.02 76.90 23.99
N LEU A 34 17.94 76.73 23.20
CA LEU A 34 17.21 77.79 22.51
C LEU A 34 15.70 77.45 22.48
N THR A 35 14.87 78.22 23.18
CA THR A 35 13.42 78.34 22.92
C THR A 35 13.20 79.30 21.75
N PRO A 36 12.21 79.09 20.85
CA PRO A 36 10.93 79.78 21.08
C PRO A 36 9.67 79.11 20.52
N GLU A 37 8.54 79.64 21.02
CA GLU A 37 7.24 79.82 20.36
C GLU A 37 6.22 78.67 20.27
N SER A 38 5.07 78.96 20.88
CA SER A 38 3.86 78.17 20.89
C SER A 38 3.24 78.06 19.50
N THR A 39 3.20 76.85 18.97
CA THR A 39 2.24 76.45 17.93
C THR A 39 1.22 75.52 18.57
N ARG A 40 -0.05 75.92 18.57
CA ARG A 40 -1.17 75.05 18.98
C ARG A 40 -1.22 73.87 18.02
N LEU A 41 -0.92 72.67 18.51
CA LEU A 41 -1.24 71.42 17.81
C LEU A 41 -2.74 71.18 17.93
N VAL A 42 -3.41 71.08 16.79
CA VAL A 42 -4.78 70.56 16.70
C VAL A 42 -4.68 69.05 16.78
N GLU A 43 -5.23 68.44 17.83
CA GLU A 43 -5.32 66.98 17.93
C GLU A 43 -6.26 66.43 16.84
N PRO A 44 -5.89 65.34 16.15
CA PRO A 44 -6.79 64.70 15.20
C PRO A 44 -7.98 64.06 15.93
N PRO A 45 -9.14 63.93 15.28
CA PRO A 45 -10.31 63.35 15.92
C PRO A 45 -10.06 61.89 16.29
N VAL A 46 -10.35 61.53 17.54
CA VAL A 46 -10.35 60.16 18.04
C VAL A 46 -11.42 59.38 17.29
N THR A 47 -11.02 58.48 16.38
CA THR A 47 -11.91 57.53 15.73
C THR A 47 -12.40 56.50 16.75
N ALA A 48 -13.72 56.29 16.80
CA ALA A 48 -14.32 55.27 17.66
C ALA A 48 -13.73 53.87 17.35
N PRO A 49 -13.55 53.00 18.36
CA PRO A 49 -13.04 51.66 18.13
C PRO A 49 -14.01 50.88 17.23
N GLU A 50 -13.47 50.22 16.20
CA GLU A 50 -14.25 49.33 15.35
C GLU A 50 -14.89 48.22 16.20
N PRO A 51 -16.16 47.85 15.91
CA PRO A 51 -16.79 46.73 16.58
C PRO A 51 -15.98 45.45 16.34
N PRO A 52 -15.88 44.54 17.33
CA PRO A 52 -15.13 43.31 17.16
C PRO A 52 -15.65 42.53 15.96
N ALA A 53 -14.72 42.08 15.11
CA ALA A 53 -15.03 41.25 13.96
C ALA A 53 -15.88 40.05 14.41
N GLN A 54 -17.07 39.91 13.83
CA GLN A 54 -17.92 38.76 14.08
C GLN A 54 -17.18 37.53 13.54
N VAL A 55 -16.69 36.68 14.44
CA VAL A 55 -16.18 35.35 14.06
C VAL A 55 -17.39 34.54 13.60
N PRO A 56 -17.49 34.12 12.33
CA PRO A 56 -18.61 33.32 11.89
C PRO A 56 -18.66 32.02 12.70
N LEU A 57 -19.84 31.70 13.21
CA LEU A 57 -20.11 30.44 13.90
C LEU A 57 -19.96 29.30 12.88
N GLN A 58 -18.78 28.71 12.81
CA GLN A 58 -18.52 27.56 11.96
C GLN A 58 -19.12 26.33 12.63
N ILE A 59 -20.37 26.01 12.27
CA ILE A 59 -20.99 24.73 12.64
C ILE A 59 -20.42 23.70 11.66
N ASP A 60 -19.38 22.98 12.08
CA ASP A 60 -18.92 21.79 11.37
C ASP A 60 -20.01 20.73 11.48
N ILE A 61 -20.87 20.65 10.46
CA ILE A 61 -21.71 19.48 10.28
C ILE A 61 -20.76 18.35 9.84
N ASP A 62 -20.58 17.35 10.71
CA ASP A 62 -19.81 16.16 10.35
C ASP A 62 -20.28 15.66 8.99
N PRO A 63 -19.38 15.53 8.00
CA PRO A 63 -19.76 14.98 6.71
C PRO A 63 -20.38 13.59 6.95
N PRO A 64 -21.41 13.21 6.17
CA PRO A 64 -22.09 11.94 6.38
C PRO A 64 -21.06 10.81 6.36
N LYS A 65 -21.10 9.94 7.38
CA LYS A 65 -20.25 8.75 7.45
C LYS A 65 -20.47 7.91 6.20
N ARG A 66 -19.42 7.70 5.40
CA ARG A 66 -19.47 6.98 4.12
C ARG A 66 -18.39 5.90 4.08
N TRP A 67 -18.78 4.66 3.89
CA TRP A 67 -17.79 3.62 3.61
C TRP A 67 -17.50 3.54 2.10
N GLY A 68 -16.31 3.06 1.78
CA GLY A 68 -15.86 2.79 0.41
C GLY A 68 -14.99 1.54 0.37
N LEU A 69 -15.06 0.82 -0.75
CA LEU A 69 -14.30 -0.39 -1.00
C LEU A 69 -13.84 -0.37 -2.46
N VAL A 70 -12.56 -0.63 -2.69
CA VAL A 70 -11.99 -0.88 -4.01
C VAL A 70 -11.28 -2.21 -3.96
N ILE A 71 -11.35 -3.00 -5.04
CA ILE A 71 -10.68 -4.29 -5.18
C ILE A 71 -9.94 -4.39 -6.51
N HIS A 72 -8.93 -5.26 -6.58
CA HIS A 72 -8.37 -5.77 -7.83
C HIS A 72 -8.19 -7.28 -7.80
N GLY A 73 -8.27 -7.90 -8.98
CA GLY A 73 -7.95 -9.31 -9.23
C GLY A 73 -6.67 -9.53 -10.05
N GLY A 74 -5.91 -8.46 -10.31
CA GLY A 74 -4.62 -8.51 -11.01
C GLY A 74 -4.58 -7.65 -12.27
N ALA A 75 -3.40 -7.10 -12.54
CA ALA A 75 -3.08 -6.35 -13.75
C ALA A 75 -2.29 -7.23 -14.74
N GLY A 76 -2.40 -7.00 -16.04
CA GLY A 76 -1.55 -7.71 -17.01
C GLY A 76 -2.04 -7.64 -18.45
N VAL A 77 -1.37 -8.41 -19.31
CA VAL A 77 -1.79 -8.61 -20.70
C VAL A 77 -3.05 -9.48 -20.71
N LEU A 78 -4.18 -8.83 -20.94
CA LEU A 78 -5.46 -9.49 -21.15
C LEU A 78 -5.58 -9.82 -22.63
N GLU A 79 -5.49 -11.11 -22.96
CA GLU A 79 -5.77 -11.60 -24.30
C GLU A 79 -7.29 -11.56 -24.53
N LYS A 80 -7.84 -10.36 -24.80
CA LYS A 80 -9.27 -10.12 -25.02
C LYS A 80 -9.84 -11.10 -26.06
N ASP A 81 -9.04 -11.44 -27.08
CA ASP A 81 -9.39 -12.40 -28.14
C ASP A 81 -9.46 -13.87 -27.66
N LYS A 82 -8.83 -14.20 -26.53
CA LYS A 82 -8.89 -15.53 -25.91
C LYS A 82 -9.89 -15.60 -24.75
N MET A 83 -10.58 -14.49 -24.44
CA MET A 83 -11.60 -14.44 -23.40
C MET A 83 -12.95 -14.89 -23.96
N THR A 84 -13.46 -16.03 -23.48
CA THR A 84 -14.83 -16.46 -23.75
C THR A 84 -15.83 -15.62 -22.96
N PRO A 85 -17.03 -15.32 -23.50
CA PRO A 85 -18.09 -14.61 -22.76
C PRO A 85 -18.41 -15.21 -21.39
N GLU A 86 -18.36 -16.54 -21.26
CA GLU A 86 -18.64 -17.26 -20.02
C GLU A 86 -17.57 -16.99 -18.95
N LYS A 87 -16.29 -17.03 -19.34
CA LYS A 87 -15.16 -16.71 -18.44
C LYS A 87 -15.15 -15.23 -18.05
N ASP A 88 -15.47 -14.32 -18.97
CA ASP A 88 -15.61 -12.88 -18.66
C ASP A 88 -16.72 -12.68 -17.62
N ALA A 89 -17.90 -13.26 -17.85
CA ALA A 89 -19.02 -13.19 -16.93
C ALA A 89 -18.70 -13.80 -15.55
N ALA A 90 -17.98 -14.93 -15.51
CA ALA A 90 -17.56 -15.56 -14.27
C ALA A 90 -16.60 -14.67 -13.47
N ILE A 91 -15.60 -14.06 -14.12
CA ILE A 91 -14.65 -13.14 -13.47
C ILE A 91 -15.39 -11.91 -12.92
N ARG A 92 -16.32 -11.32 -13.70
CA ARG A 92 -17.12 -10.18 -13.23
C ARG A 92 -18.01 -10.56 -12.04
N ALA A 93 -18.61 -11.75 -12.06
CA ALA A 93 -19.39 -12.26 -10.95
C ALA A 93 -18.54 -12.45 -9.69
N ALA A 94 -17.31 -12.95 -9.82
CA ALA A 94 -16.38 -13.11 -8.72
C ALA A 94 -15.93 -11.76 -8.13
N LEU A 95 -15.60 -10.78 -8.98
CA LEU A 95 -15.30 -9.40 -8.54
C LEU A 95 -16.50 -8.79 -7.80
N LYS A 96 -17.72 -9.00 -8.31
CA LYS A 96 -18.94 -8.53 -7.65
C LYS A 96 -19.14 -9.21 -6.29
N ALA A 97 -18.94 -10.52 -6.21
CA ALA A 97 -19.05 -11.26 -4.97
C ALA A 97 -18.06 -10.77 -3.89
N ALA A 98 -16.83 -10.42 -4.28
CA ALA A 98 -15.84 -9.83 -3.39
C ALA A 98 -16.28 -8.43 -2.90
N LEU A 99 -16.80 -7.57 -3.79
CA LEU A 99 -17.38 -6.28 -3.40
C LEU A 99 -18.58 -6.44 -2.47
N ASP A 100 -19.44 -7.42 -2.71
CA ASP A 100 -20.61 -7.70 -1.88
C ASP A 100 -20.20 -8.19 -0.48
N ALA A 101 -19.19 -9.06 -0.38
CA ALA A 101 -18.68 -9.56 0.89
C ALA A 101 -18.07 -8.43 1.75
N GLY A 102 -17.12 -7.66 1.21
CA GLY A 102 -16.52 -6.54 1.93
C GLY A 102 -17.53 -5.42 2.20
N GLY A 103 -18.38 -5.09 1.23
CA GLY A 103 -19.42 -4.07 1.37
C GLY A 103 -20.45 -4.42 2.45
N LYS A 104 -20.79 -5.71 2.63
CA LYS A 104 -21.67 -6.16 3.72
C LYS A 104 -21.07 -5.90 5.09
N VAL A 105 -19.77 -6.12 5.26
CA VAL A 105 -19.06 -5.82 6.52
C VAL A 105 -19.15 -4.33 6.82
N LEU A 106 -18.78 -3.48 5.85
CA LEU A 106 -18.80 -2.02 6.00
C LEU A 106 -20.21 -1.47 6.25
N ALA A 107 -21.21 -1.95 5.51
CA ALA A 107 -22.60 -1.55 5.69
C ALA A 107 -23.19 -1.95 7.04
N SER A 108 -22.61 -2.98 7.68
CA SER A 108 -22.99 -3.43 9.03
C SER A 108 -22.20 -2.72 10.14
N GLY A 109 -21.33 -1.75 9.79
CA GLY A 109 -20.49 -1.02 10.74
C GLY A 109 -19.23 -1.77 11.17
N GLY A 110 -18.79 -2.78 10.41
CA GLY A 110 -17.51 -3.46 10.63
C GLY A 110 -16.31 -2.60 10.22
N SER A 111 -15.12 -3.02 10.66
CA SER A 111 -13.86 -2.30 10.41
C SER A 111 -13.42 -2.37 8.94
N ALA A 112 -12.56 -1.43 8.54
CA ALA A 112 -11.95 -1.45 7.21
C ALA A 112 -11.11 -2.72 6.99
N THR A 113 -10.38 -3.16 8.02
CA THR A 113 -9.55 -4.37 7.99
C THR A 113 -10.40 -5.64 7.77
N ASP A 114 -11.52 -5.78 8.48
CA ASP A 114 -12.43 -6.92 8.30
C ASP A 114 -13.05 -6.95 6.90
N ALA A 115 -13.37 -5.78 6.34
CA ALA A 115 -13.91 -5.65 4.99
C ALA A 115 -12.89 -6.04 3.92
N VAL A 116 -11.63 -5.64 4.10
CA VAL A 116 -10.51 -6.03 3.24
C VAL A 116 -10.30 -7.55 3.30
N GLU A 117 -10.26 -8.14 4.50
CA GLU A 117 -10.15 -9.60 4.64
C GLU A 117 -11.32 -10.30 3.93
N ALA A 118 -12.55 -9.89 4.19
CA ALA A 118 -13.74 -10.52 3.63
C ALA A 118 -13.76 -10.47 2.09
N ALA A 119 -13.34 -9.36 1.49
CA ALA A 119 -13.25 -9.23 0.04
C ALA A 119 -12.15 -10.14 -0.53
N ILE A 120 -10.96 -10.16 0.08
CA ILE A 120 -9.82 -10.94 -0.43
C ILE A 120 -10.05 -12.44 -0.25
N VAL A 121 -10.73 -12.89 0.81
CA VAL A 121 -11.09 -14.31 0.98
C VAL A 121 -11.94 -14.82 -0.20
N ILE A 122 -12.88 -14.01 -0.70
CA ILE A 122 -13.66 -14.39 -1.89
C ILE A 122 -12.75 -14.55 -3.12
N LEU A 123 -11.76 -13.66 -3.27
CA LEU A 123 -10.83 -13.72 -4.40
C LEU A 123 -9.81 -14.87 -4.26
N GLU A 124 -9.42 -15.23 -3.04
CA GLU A 124 -8.55 -16.37 -2.74
C GLU A 124 -9.27 -17.72 -2.92
N ASP A 125 -10.58 -17.78 -2.72
CA ASP A 125 -11.36 -19.01 -2.90
C ASP A 125 -11.78 -19.23 -4.37
N ASP A 126 -11.65 -18.21 -5.23
CA ASP A 126 -12.04 -18.26 -6.63
C ASP A 126 -10.86 -18.65 -7.56
N PRO A 127 -10.99 -19.74 -8.34
CA PRO A 127 -9.90 -20.31 -9.14
C PRO A 127 -9.43 -19.43 -10.31
N HIS A 128 -10.13 -18.34 -10.64
CA HIS A 128 -9.75 -17.46 -11.74
C HIS A 128 -8.60 -16.53 -11.38
N PHE A 129 -8.40 -16.25 -10.10
CA PHE A 129 -7.34 -15.35 -9.63
C PHE A 129 -6.06 -16.11 -9.25
N ASN A 130 -4.95 -15.40 -9.04
CA ASN A 130 -3.68 -16.00 -8.64
C ASN A 130 -3.42 -15.65 -7.17
N ALA A 131 -4.27 -16.17 -6.29
CA ALA A 131 -4.15 -16.12 -4.84
C ALA A 131 -4.96 -17.29 -4.27
N GLY A 132 -4.49 -17.94 -3.19
CA GLY A 132 -5.17 -19.12 -2.66
C GLY A 132 -5.43 -20.18 -3.73
N ARG A 133 -6.70 -20.57 -3.92
CA ARG A 133 -7.16 -21.45 -4.99
C ARG A 133 -6.93 -20.81 -6.35
N GLY A 134 -6.19 -21.50 -7.22
CA GLY A 134 -5.78 -20.95 -8.52
C GLY A 134 -4.45 -20.21 -8.49
N ALA A 135 -3.69 -20.30 -7.39
CA ALA A 135 -2.31 -19.83 -7.35
C ALA A 135 -1.42 -20.51 -8.41
N VAL A 136 -0.43 -19.77 -8.89
CA VAL A 136 0.59 -20.26 -9.83
C VAL A 136 1.62 -21.15 -9.13
N LEU A 137 2.21 -22.05 -9.92
CA LEU A 137 3.21 -23.01 -9.44
C LEU A 137 4.63 -22.45 -9.59
N ALA A 138 5.48 -22.69 -8.59
CA ALA A 138 6.90 -22.44 -8.58
C ALA A 138 7.66 -23.39 -9.53
N ALA A 139 8.95 -23.14 -9.75
CA ALA A 139 9.76 -23.92 -10.71
C ALA A 139 9.82 -25.43 -10.39
N ASP A 140 9.72 -25.81 -9.12
CA ASP A 140 9.71 -27.20 -8.65
C ASP A 140 8.30 -27.83 -8.64
N GLY A 141 7.28 -27.07 -9.05
CA GLY A 141 5.88 -27.49 -9.05
C GLY A 141 5.16 -27.29 -7.72
N SER A 142 5.80 -26.71 -6.71
CA SER A 142 5.13 -26.33 -5.45
C SER A 142 4.30 -25.06 -5.62
N ILE A 143 3.36 -24.85 -4.71
CA ILE A 143 2.61 -23.59 -4.56
C ILE A 143 3.06 -22.93 -3.27
N ALA A 144 3.47 -21.66 -3.35
CA ALA A 144 3.88 -20.87 -2.20
C ALA A 144 3.15 -19.54 -2.25
N LEU A 145 2.47 -19.17 -1.17
CA LEU A 145 1.54 -18.05 -1.14
C LEU A 145 2.10 -16.93 -0.27
N ASP A 146 1.81 -15.69 -0.67
CA ASP A 146 2.23 -14.49 0.03
C ASP A 146 1.01 -13.58 0.26
N ALA A 147 0.89 -12.97 1.44
CA ALA A 147 -0.14 -11.97 1.72
C ALA A 147 0.28 -10.98 2.80
N ALA A 148 -0.30 -9.78 2.76
CA ALA A 148 -0.22 -8.79 3.83
C ALA A 148 -1.55 -8.06 4.01
N ILE A 149 -1.75 -7.55 5.23
CA ILE A 149 -2.83 -6.65 5.59
C ILE A 149 -2.30 -5.55 6.53
N MET A 150 -2.83 -4.35 6.42
CA MET A 150 -2.41 -3.20 7.22
C MET A 150 -3.61 -2.34 7.61
N ASP A 151 -3.68 -1.99 8.89
CA ASP A 151 -4.63 -1.04 9.47
C ASP A 151 -4.03 0.37 9.43
N GLY A 152 -4.74 1.32 8.83
CA GLY A 152 -4.29 2.71 8.67
C GLY A 152 -4.37 3.56 9.94
N SER A 153 -5.16 3.15 10.93
CA SER A 153 -5.43 3.92 12.15
C SER A 153 -4.21 3.98 13.08
N ASP A 154 -3.53 2.85 13.25
CA ASP A 154 -2.35 2.72 14.09
C ASP A 154 -1.12 2.16 13.35
N ARG A 155 -1.25 1.87 12.05
CA ARG A 155 -0.23 1.26 11.19
C ARG A 155 0.22 -0.13 11.63
N LYS A 156 -0.58 -0.85 12.42
CA LYS A 156 -0.36 -2.29 12.61
C LYS A 156 -0.46 -2.99 11.27
N ALA A 157 0.39 -3.98 11.09
CA ALA A 157 0.46 -4.77 9.88
C ALA A 157 0.79 -6.22 10.23
N GLY A 158 0.31 -7.12 9.39
CA GLY A 158 0.64 -8.53 9.45
C GLY A 158 0.81 -9.09 8.05
N ALA A 159 1.74 -10.03 7.91
CA ALA A 159 2.12 -10.58 6.63
C ALA A 159 2.66 -11.99 6.77
N VAL A 160 2.46 -12.78 5.72
CA VAL A 160 3.04 -14.10 5.54
C VAL A 160 3.66 -14.21 4.15
N ALA A 161 4.80 -14.88 4.05
CA ALA A 161 5.47 -15.12 2.77
C ALA A 161 5.94 -16.56 2.63
N GLY A 162 5.64 -17.19 1.50
CA GLY A 162 5.98 -18.58 1.22
C GLY A 162 5.25 -19.58 2.11
N VAL A 163 3.97 -19.34 2.42
CA VAL A 163 3.12 -20.32 3.12
C VAL A 163 2.58 -21.36 2.13
N HIS A 164 2.45 -22.61 2.59
CA HIS A 164 2.09 -23.74 1.74
C HIS A 164 0.73 -24.34 2.06
N ILE A 165 0.21 -24.07 3.26
CA ILE A 165 -0.98 -24.75 3.77
C ILE A 165 -2.12 -23.82 4.14
N ALA A 166 -1.90 -22.51 4.29
CA ALA A 166 -2.96 -21.57 4.67
C ALA A 166 -3.98 -21.48 3.53
N LYS A 167 -5.20 -21.98 3.75
CA LYS A 167 -6.26 -21.93 2.72
C LYS A 167 -6.50 -20.50 2.24
N ASN A 168 -6.50 -19.57 3.19
CA ASN A 168 -6.63 -18.14 2.96
C ASN A 168 -5.43 -17.39 3.55
N PRO A 169 -4.37 -17.13 2.76
CA PRO A 169 -3.18 -16.39 3.21
C PRO A 169 -3.49 -15.04 3.86
N ILE A 170 -4.51 -14.31 3.39
CA ILE A 170 -4.89 -13.03 4.00
C ILE A 170 -5.34 -13.18 5.46
N ARG A 171 -5.99 -14.29 5.81
CA ARG A 171 -6.37 -14.60 7.20
C ARG A 171 -5.14 -14.87 8.06
N ALA A 172 -4.16 -15.58 7.50
CA ALA A 172 -2.89 -15.81 8.18
C ALA A 172 -2.18 -14.48 8.44
N ALA A 173 -2.11 -13.59 7.44
CA ALA A 173 -1.58 -12.24 7.59
C ALA A 173 -2.32 -11.43 8.67
N HIS A 174 -3.66 -11.47 8.69
CA HIS A 174 -4.45 -10.79 9.73
C HIS A 174 -4.19 -11.37 11.14
N ARG A 175 -4.01 -12.69 11.27
CA ARG A 175 -3.64 -13.30 12.55
C ARG A 175 -2.22 -12.99 12.98
N VAL A 176 -1.27 -12.83 12.05
CA VAL A 176 0.07 -12.31 12.39
C VAL A 176 -0.05 -10.92 13.04
N MET A 177 -0.89 -10.04 12.47
CA MET A 177 -1.11 -8.68 12.98
C MET A 177 -1.73 -8.66 14.39
N THR A 178 -2.68 -9.55 14.67
CA THR A 178 -3.54 -9.50 15.86
C THR A 178 -3.10 -10.43 16.99
N ASP A 179 -2.51 -11.58 16.65
CA ASP A 179 -2.23 -12.67 17.60
C ASP A 179 -0.72 -12.98 17.71
N SER A 180 0.13 -12.04 17.31
CA SER A 180 1.59 -12.12 17.44
C SER A 180 2.22 -10.73 17.68
N PRO A 181 3.45 -10.66 18.21
CA PRO A 181 4.21 -9.40 18.31
C PRO A 181 4.97 -9.05 17.01
N HIS A 182 4.73 -9.78 15.92
CA HIS A 182 5.52 -9.71 14.68
C HIS A 182 4.71 -9.11 13.53
N VAL A 183 5.42 -8.60 12.52
CA VAL A 183 4.80 -8.06 11.30
C VAL A 183 4.82 -9.08 10.15
N LEU A 184 5.90 -9.86 10.00
CA LEU A 184 6.06 -10.76 8.86
C LEU A 184 6.62 -12.11 9.32
N LEU A 185 5.93 -13.19 8.97
CA LEU A 185 6.41 -14.57 9.13
C LEU A 185 6.66 -15.20 7.75
N THR A 186 7.56 -16.18 7.67
CA THR A 186 7.90 -16.81 6.40
C THR A 186 8.09 -18.32 6.45
N GLY A 187 7.82 -18.98 5.33
CA GLY A 187 8.10 -20.39 5.10
C GLY A 187 7.41 -21.30 6.11
N MET A 188 8.12 -22.36 6.50
CA MET A 188 7.61 -23.35 7.45
C MET A 188 7.22 -22.75 8.80
N GLY A 189 7.90 -21.69 9.27
CA GLY A 189 7.55 -21.02 10.52
C GLY A 189 6.19 -20.32 10.45
N ALA A 190 5.83 -19.78 9.28
CA ALA A 190 4.49 -19.24 9.04
C ALA A 190 3.44 -20.37 8.94
N ASP A 191 3.78 -21.51 8.34
CA ASP A 191 2.89 -22.68 8.30
C ASP A 191 2.64 -23.26 9.71
N ASP A 192 3.65 -23.28 10.58
CA ASP A 192 3.49 -23.69 11.98
C ASP A 192 2.60 -22.72 12.75
N PHE A 193 2.75 -21.41 12.53
CA PHE A 193 1.85 -20.40 13.08
C PHE A 193 0.40 -20.61 12.62
N VAL A 194 0.18 -20.90 11.34
CA VAL A 194 -1.16 -21.21 10.78
C VAL A 194 -1.82 -22.37 11.53
N LYS A 195 -1.06 -23.45 11.79
CA LYS A 195 -1.55 -24.60 12.57
C LYS A 195 -1.81 -24.24 14.02
N GLU A 196 -0.88 -23.52 14.67
CA GLU A 196 -1.00 -23.11 16.07
C GLU A 196 -2.26 -22.28 16.31
N LYS A 197 -2.57 -21.34 15.41
CA LYS A 197 -3.77 -20.50 15.48
C LYS A 197 -5.05 -21.21 15.04
N GLY A 198 -4.98 -22.48 14.65
CA GLY A 198 -6.14 -23.27 14.21
C GLY A 198 -6.81 -22.71 12.95
N LEU A 199 -6.04 -22.08 12.06
CA LEU A 199 -6.54 -21.58 10.79
C LEU A 199 -6.83 -22.73 9.82
N GLU A 200 -7.81 -22.54 8.94
CA GLU A 200 -8.17 -23.54 7.95
C GLU A 200 -6.99 -23.80 7.00
N THR A 201 -6.60 -25.07 6.89
CA THR A 201 -5.53 -25.52 6.00
C THR A 201 -6.10 -26.19 4.75
N ALA A 202 -5.37 -26.11 3.64
CA ALA A 202 -5.72 -26.80 2.42
C ALA A 202 -4.51 -27.49 1.79
N ASP A 203 -4.80 -28.52 0.97
CA ASP A 203 -3.77 -29.27 0.28
C ASP A 203 -3.35 -28.58 -1.02
N GLN A 204 -2.04 -28.64 -1.31
CA GLN A 204 -1.44 -28.21 -2.57
C GLN A 204 -2.20 -28.79 -3.76
N LYS A 205 -2.39 -30.11 -3.75
CA LYS A 205 -3.14 -30.85 -4.74
C LYS A 205 -4.61 -30.91 -4.33
N GLY A 206 -5.51 -30.60 -5.25
CA GLY A 206 -6.96 -30.70 -5.06
C GLY A 206 -7.65 -29.42 -4.61
N TRP A 207 -6.96 -28.53 -3.85
CA TRP A 207 -7.48 -27.21 -3.53
C TRP A 207 -6.74 -26.09 -4.26
N PHE A 208 -5.46 -25.84 -3.93
CA PHE A 208 -4.72 -24.70 -4.50
C PHE A 208 -4.47 -24.86 -6.00
N GLU A 209 -4.01 -26.05 -6.42
CA GLU A 209 -3.76 -26.39 -7.80
C GLU A 209 -5.07 -26.48 -8.60
N THR A 210 -5.09 -25.88 -9.79
CA THR A 210 -6.18 -26.05 -10.76
C THR A 210 -5.64 -26.64 -12.07
N PRO A 211 -6.48 -27.36 -12.85
CA PRO A 211 -6.05 -27.90 -14.14
C PRO A 211 -5.52 -26.83 -15.11
N GLU A 212 -6.06 -25.61 -15.06
CA GLU A 212 -5.58 -24.49 -15.90
C GLU A 212 -4.16 -24.06 -15.49
N ARG A 213 -3.90 -23.90 -14.18
CA ARG A 213 -2.59 -23.47 -13.68
C ARG A 213 -1.52 -24.53 -13.88
N LEU A 214 -1.87 -25.80 -13.67
CA LEU A 214 -0.97 -26.92 -13.95
C LEU A 214 -0.56 -26.97 -15.42
N ARG A 215 -1.53 -26.85 -16.35
CA ARG A 215 -1.24 -26.81 -17.79
C ARG A 215 -0.29 -25.68 -18.16
N LYS A 216 -0.56 -24.46 -17.67
CA LYS A 216 0.29 -23.28 -17.90
C LYS A 216 1.71 -23.47 -17.35
N TRP A 217 1.84 -24.12 -16.19
CA TRP A 217 3.14 -24.45 -15.63
C TRP A 217 3.89 -25.50 -16.47
N GLU A 218 3.20 -26.52 -16.99
CA GLU A 218 3.80 -27.51 -17.90
C GLU A 218 4.25 -26.89 -19.23
N GLU A 219 3.48 -25.94 -19.77
CA GLU A 219 3.84 -25.13 -20.94
C GLU A 219 5.10 -24.30 -20.66
N TRP A 220 5.09 -23.51 -19.57
CA TRP A 220 6.26 -22.75 -19.12
C TRP A 220 7.49 -23.64 -18.98
N ARG A 221 7.34 -24.81 -18.34
CA ARG A 221 8.44 -25.75 -18.13
C ARG A 221 9.02 -26.21 -19.46
N LYS A 222 8.21 -26.49 -20.48
CA LYS A 222 8.67 -26.85 -21.83
C LYS A 222 9.37 -25.69 -22.53
N GLU A 223 8.86 -24.46 -22.38
CA GLU A 223 9.43 -23.25 -22.99
C GLU A 223 10.79 -22.85 -22.38
N GLN A 224 10.99 -23.10 -21.08
CA GLN A 224 12.30 -22.92 -20.45
C GLN A 224 13.37 -23.84 -21.07
N PHE A 225 12.98 -25.02 -21.58
CA PHE A 225 13.90 -25.87 -22.33
C PHE A 225 14.13 -25.40 -23.77
N SER A 226 13.26 -24.54 -24.34
CA SER A 226 13.40 -23.98 -25.70
C SER A 226 14.02 -22.58 -25.74
N GLY A 227 14.20 -21.91 -24.61
CA GLY A 227 14.86 -20.60 -24.51
C GLY A 227 13.99 -19.41 -24.93
N VAL A 228 12.66 -19.55 -24.89
CA VAL A 228 11.70 -18.48 -25.24
C VAL A 228 11.34 -17.68 -23.99
N ASP A 229 11.24 -16.35 -24.11
CA ASP A 229 10.74 -15.47 -23.04
C ASP A 229 9.26 -15.74 -22.80
N VAL A 230 8.92 -16.17 -21.58
CA VAL A 230 7.55 -16.52 -21.21
C VAL A 230 6.78 -15.24 -20.86
N GLU A 231 5.60 -15.09 -21.46
CA GLU A 231 4.68 -13.99 -21.23
C GLU A 231 4.35 -13.80 -19.74
N ARG A 232 4.53 -12.58 -19.24
CA ARG A 232 4.30 -12.23 -17.83
C ARG A 232 2.83 -11.95 -17.59
N LYS A 233 2.18 -12.79 -16.78
CA LYS A 233 0.78 -12.59 -16.33
C LYS A 233 0.76 -12.42 -14.82
N PHE A 234 0.36 -11.24 -14.35
CA PHE A 234 0.17 -10.98 -12.92
C PHE A 234 -1.29 -11.25 -12.56
N GLY A 235 -1.52 -11.84 -11.39
CA GLY A 235 -2.87 -12.18 -10.92
C GLY A 235 -3.04 -11.97 -9.42
N THR A 236 -2.22 -11.08 -8.85
CA THR A 236 -2.30 -10.68 -7.46
C THR A 236 -3.66 -10.04 -7.20
N VAL A 237 -4.28 -10.42 -6.09
CA VAL A 237 -5.57 -9.88 -5.65
C VAL A 237 -5.35 -8.91 -4.50
N GLY A 238 -6.28 -8.00 -4.32
CA GLY A 238 -6.18 -7.06 -3.21
C GLY A 238 -7.41 -6.18 -3.04
N ALA A 239 -7.46 -5.53 -1.89
CA ALA A 239 -8.57 -4.66 -1.50
C ALA A 239 -8.06 -3.48 -0.67
N VAL A 240 -8.72 -2.34 -0.83
CA VAL A 240 -8.59 -1.18 0.05
C VAL A 240 -9.97 -0.73 0.49
N ALA A 241 -10.13 -0.43 1.77
CA ALA A 241 -11.43 -0.05 2.33
C ALA A 241 -11.31 1.19 3.23
N ARG A 242 -12.42 1.91 3.37
CA ARG A 242 -12.68 2.92 4.40
C ARG A 242 -13.96 2.53 5.12
N ASP A 243 -13.91 2.47 6.44
CA ASP A 243 -15.08 2.20 7.26
C ASP A 243 -15.91 3.44 7.58
N MET A 244 -16.92 3.24 8.42
CA MET A 244 -17.83 4.32 8.83
C MET A 244 -17.19 5.33 9.78
N GLU A 245 -16.07 4.96 10.43
CA GLU A 245 -15.30 5.84 11.31
C GLU A 245 -14.27 6.66 10.53
N GLY A 246 -13.95 6.22 9.30
CA GLY A 246 -13.03 6.90 8.40
C GLY A 246 -11.63 6.32 8.42
N HIS A 247 -11.43 5.21 9.13
CA HIS A 247 -10.19 4.45 9.10
C HIS A 247 -10.04 3.75 7.76
N VAL A 248 -8.83 3.72 7.22
CA VAL A 248 -8.51 3.02 5.99
C VAL A 248 -7.73 1.74 6.26
N ALA A 249 -7.90 0.73 5.40
CA ALA A 249 -7.11 -0.50 5.45
C ALA A 249 -6.74 -0.95 4.03
N ALA A 250 -5.65 -1.70 3.93
CA ALA A 250 -5.19 -2.31 2.69
C ALA A 250 -4.81 -3.78 2.91
N GLY A 251 -5.04 -4.61 1.90
CA GLY A 251 -4.56 -5.98 1.89
C GLY A 251 -4.30 -6.49 0.49
N THR A 252 -3.31 -7.36 0.36
CA THR A 252 -2.87 -7.95 -0.91
C THR A 252 -2.54 -9.42 -0.70
N SER A 253 -2.89 -10.29 -1.65
CA SER A 253 -2.60 -11.72 -1.62
C SER A 253 -2.21 -12.24 -3.00
N THR A 254 -1.26 -13.19 -3.07
CA THR A 254 -0.74 -13.71 -4.34
C THR A 254 -0.17 -15.12 -4.25
N GLY A 255 -0.21 -15.86 -5.37
CA GLY A 255 0.65 -17.03 -5.61
C GLY A 255 2.03 -16.67 -6.16
N GLY A 256 2.28 -15.40 -6.49
CA GLY A 256 3.53 -14.91 -7.07
C GLY A 256 3.59 -15.12 -8.59
N LEU A 257 4.76 -15.51 -9.10
CA LEU A 257 5.00 -15.71 -10.53
C LEU A 257 5.11 -17.21 -10.88
N THR A 258 4.53 -17.61 -12.01
CA THR A 258 4.75 -18.95 -12.56
C THR A 258 6.25 -19.19 -12.73
N GLY A 259 6.74 -20.32 -12.23
CA GLY A 259 8.14 -20.68 -12.36
C GLY A 259 9.09 -19.92 -11.42
N LYS A 260 8.56 -19.22 -10.41
CA LYS A 260 9.39 -18.57 -9.39
C LYS A 260 10.33 -19.59 -8.72
N LYS A 261 11.57 -19.18 -8.45
CA LYS A 261 12.63 -20.04 -7.91
C LYS A 261 12.96 -19.68 -6.46
N TRP A 262 13.50 -20.65 -5.72
CA TRP A 262 14.23 -20.46 -4.46
C TRP A 262 13.47 -19.76 -3.33
N GLY A 263 12.14 -19.84 -3.32
CA GLY A 263 11.33 -19.11 -2.35
C GLY A 263 11.23 -17.60 -2.63
N ARG A 264 11.33 -17.18 -3.89
CA ARG A 264 11.13 -15.77 -4.30
C ARG A 264 9.87 -15.19 -3.67
N VAL A 265 10.06 -14.05 -3.01
CA VAL A 265 9.00 -13.22 -2.41
C VAL A 265 8.79 -11.98 -3.26
N GLY A 266 7.53 -11.69 -3.60
CA GLY A 266 7.15 -10.49 -4.34
C GLY A 266 6.86 -9.27 -3.46
N ASP A 267 6.19 -8.28 -4.04
CA ASP A 267 5.79 -7.03 -3.38
C ASP A 267 4.63 -7.22 -2.38
N SER A 268 3.73 -8.18 -2.64
CA SER A 268 2.47 -8.34 -1.90
C SER A 268 2.61 -8.43 -0.37
N PRO A 269 3.52 -9.25 0.20
CA PRO A 269 3.67 -9.36 1.66
C PRO A 269 4.57 -8.25 2.24
N LEU A 270 5.12 -7.36 1.42
CA LEU A 270 6.07 -6.34 1.84
C LEU A 270 5.34 -5.00 2.05
N ILE A 271 5.22 -4.62 3.32
CA ILE A 271 4.58 -3.36 3.72
C ILE A 271 5.33 -2.18 3.10
N GLY A 272 4.59 -1.35 2.38
CA GLY A 272 5.12 -0.20 1.64
C GLY A 272 5.48 -0.49 0.18
N ALA A 273 5.54 -1.75 -0.25
CA ALA A 273 5.69 -2.11 -1.65
C ALA A 273 4.33 -2.44 -2.27
N GLY A 274 3.76 -3.60 -1.92
CA GLY A 274 2.48 -4.07 -2.44
C GLY A 274 1.26 -3.65 -1.61
N THR A 275 1.45 -3.48 -0.29
CA THR A 275 0.37 -3.18 0.67
C THR A 275 0.77 -2.03 1.57
N TYR A 276 -0.07 -1.00 1.70
CA TYR A 276 0.15 0.07 2.68
C TYR A 276 -1.15 0.81 3.03
N ALA A 277 -1.31 1.21 4.30
CA ALA A 277 -2.43 2.02 4.76
C ALA A 277 -1.99 3.02 5.83
N ASP A 278 -2.51 4.25 5.77
CA ASP A 278 -2.26 5.30 6.75
C ASP A 278 -3.41 6.33 6.72
N ASP A 279 -4.09 6.51 7.85
CA ASP A 279 -5.22 7.45 8.00
C ASP A 279 -4.83 8.92 7.78
N ARG A 280 -3.54 9.24 7.75
CA ARG A 280 -3.05 10.58 7.40
C ARG A 280 -2.92 10.77 5.89
N SER A 281 -3.21 9.74 5.11
CA SER A 281 -2.95 9.67 3.67
C SER A 281 -4.01 8.87 2.93
N CYS A 282 -3.75 7.58 2.70
CA CYS A 282 -4.55 6.68 1.89
C CYS A 282 -4.14 5.23 2.15
N ALA A 283 -4.98 4.31 1.68
CA ALA A 283 -4.70 2.90 1.54
C ALA A 283 -4.40 2.56 0.07
N VAL A 284 -3.42 1.67 -0.14
CA VAL A 284 -2.94 1.24 -1.45
C VAL A 284 -2.72 -0.27 -1.45
N SER A 285 -3.24 -0.92 -2.48
CA SER A 285 -2.97 -2.32 -2.82
C SER A 285 -2.51 -2.40 -4.27
N ALA A 286 -1.48 -3.21 -4.52
CA ALA A 286 -0.78 -3.27 -5.80
C ALA A 286 -0.77 -4.64 -6.46
N THR A 287 -0.57 -4.64 -7.77
CA THR A 287 -0.39 -5.85 -8.58
C THR A 287 0.54 -5.56 -9.76
N GLY A 288 1.57 -6.37 -9.98
CA GLY A 288 2.47 -6.18 -11.13
C GLY A 288 3.77 -6.95 -11.02
N ASP A 289 4.81 -6.47 -11.70
CA ASP A 289 6.18 -6.96 -11.56
C ASP A 289 6.74 -6.62 -10.16
N GLY A 290 6.54 -7.53 -9.21
CA GLY A 290 6.89 -7.31 -7.80
C GLY A 290 8.30 -6.78 -7.56
N GLU A 291 9.30 -7.20 -8.35
CA GLU A 291 10.68 -6.72 -8.24
C GLU A 291 10.79 -5.19 -8.42
N TYR A 292 10.04 -4.61 -9.36
CA TYR A 292 10.04 -3.16 -9.56
C TYR A 292 9.21 -2.43 -8.50
N PHE A 293 8.09 -3.03 -8.09
CA PHE A 293 7.23 -2.46 -7.06
C PHE A 293 7.95 -2.36 -5.70
N ILE A 294 8.79 -3.35 -5.38
CA ILE A 294 9.69 -3.33 -4.22
C ILE A 294 10.73 -2.22 -4.35
N ARG A 295 11.39 -2.13 -5.50
CA ARG A 295 12.50 -1.16 -5.73
C ARG A 295 12.04 0.28 -5.65
N VAL A 296 10.83 0.57 -6.12
CA VAL A 296 10.23 1.92 -6.07
C VAL A 296 9.55 2.17 -4.72
N GLY A 297 9.11 1.13 -4.00
CA GLY A 297 8.29 1.29 -2.81
C GLY A 297 6.90 1.84 -3.16
N VAL A 298 6.27 1.28 -4.19
CA VAL A 298 5.10 1.86 -4.89
C VAL A 298 3.98 2.28 -3.92
N ALA A 299 3.54 1.39 -3.04
CA ALA A 299 2.43 1.71 -2.14
C ALA A 299 2.77 2.85 -1.18
N HIS A 300 3.94 2.81 -0.55
CA HIS A 300 4.37 3.87 0.37
C HIS A 300 4.64 5.19 -0.36
N GLU A 301 5.25 5.17 -1.54
CA GLU A 301 5.57 6.38 -2.31
C GLU A 301 4.28 7.12 -2.73
N ILE A 302 3.24 6.39 -3.14
CA ILE A 302 1.92 6.99 -3.42
C ILE A 302 1.37 7.67 -2.16
N CYS A 303 1.39 6.99 -1.02
CA CYS A 303 0.95 7.58 0.25
C CYS A 303 1.83 8.76 0.67
N ALA A 304 3.14 8.70 0.44
CA ALA A 304 4.05 9.79 0.76
C ALA A 304 3.72 11.04 -0.06
N ARG A 305 3.47 10.91 -1.36
CA ARG A 305 3.05 12.04 -2.23
C ARG A 305 1.73 12.67 -1.80
N VAL A 306 0.74 11.84 -1.47
CA VAL A 306 -0.55 12.33 -0.96
C VAL A 306 -0.36 13.07 0.37
N ARG A 307 0.37 12.47 1.32
CA ARG A 307 0.57 13.02 2.66
C ARG A 307 1.47 14.25 2.72
N LEU A 308 2.58 14.25 1.97
CA LEU A 308 3.64 15.26 2.07
C LEU A 308 3.43 16.40 1.07
N SER A 309 2.89 16.10 -0.11
CA SER A 309 2.75 17.07 -1.20
C SER A 309 1.29 17.45 -1.48
N GLY A 310 0.32 16.81 -0.82
CA GLY A 310 -1.10 17.06 -1.04
C GLY A 310 -1.58 16.65 -2.44
N GLU A 311 -0.84 15.76 -3.12
CA GLU A 311 -1.23 15.27 -4.43
C GLU A 311 -2.57 14.52 -4.36
N LYS A 312 -3.39 14.66 -5.42
CA LYS A 312 -4.59 13.83 -5.56
C LYS A 312 -4.19 12.39 -5.84
N ILE A 313 -4.96 11.44 -5.31
CA ILE A 313 -4.57 10.01 -5.30
C ILE A 313 -4.34 9.38 -6.68
N VAL A 314 -5.16 9.71 -7.69
CA VAL A 314 -5.00 9.13 -9.04
C VAL A 314 -3.78 9.71 -9.77
N PRO A 315 -3.56 11.05 -9.79
CA PRO A 315 -2.30 11.62 -10.27
C PRO A 315 -1.05 11.06 -9.57
N ALA A 316 -1.05 10.95 -8.24
CA ALA A 316 0.05 10.39 -7.48
C ALA A 316 0.32 8.93 -7.89
N ALA A 317 -0.73 8.10 -7.96
CA ALA A 317 -0.64 6.72 -8.43
C ALA A 317 -0.09 6.60 -9.85
N ARG A 318 -0.53 7.46 -10.78
CA ARG A 318 -0.02 7.48 -12.15
C ARG A 318 1.46 7.86 -12.19
N ALA A 319 1.89 8.89 -11.47
CA ALA A 319 3.28 9.33 -11.47
C ALA A 319 4.24 8.23 -11.00
N VAL A 320 3.85 7.49 -9.95
CA VAL A 320 4.65 6.36 -9.43
C VAL A 320 4.67 5.17 -10.40
N LEU A 321 3.56 4.89 -11.09
CA LEU A 321 3.52 3.85 -12.13
C LEU A 321 4.30 4.24 -13.39
N ASP A 322 4.37 5.53 -13.72
CA ASP A 322 5.19 6.02 -14.83
C ASP A 322 6.69 5.88 -14.50
N GLU A 323 7.09 6.17 -13.26
CA GLU A 323 8.45 5.90 -12.77
C GLU A 323 8.77 4.39 -12.78
N THR A 324 7.84 3.57 -12.30
CA THR A 324 7.96 2.10 -12.33
C THR A 324 8.13 1.59 -13.77
N LYS A 325 7.35 2.14 -14.71
CA LYS A 325 7.46 1.84 -16.14
C LYS A 325 8.79 2.28 -16.74
N ALA A 326 9.32 3.43 -16.34
CA ALA A 326 10.62 3.90 -16.79
C ALA A 326 11.77 2.95 -16.38
N LEU A 327 11.59 2.18 -15.30
CA LEU A 327 12.51 1.11 -14.90
C LEU A 327 12.27 -0.21 -15.67
N GLY A 328 11.13 -0.35 -16.33
CA GLY A 328 10.71 -1.56 -17.06
C GLY A 328 9.70 -2.44 -16.32
N GLY A 329 9.08 -1.94 -15.24
CA GLY A 329 8.03 -2.65 -14.51
C GLY A 329 6.63 -2.27 -14.98
N GLU A 330 5.74 -3.25 -15.05
CA GLU A 330 4.34 -3.08 -15.38
C GLU A 330 3.42 -3.55 -14.24
N GLY A 331 2.22 -2.97 -14.17
CA GLY A 331 1.22 -3.33 -13.17
C GLY A 331 0.15 -2.26 -12.96
N GLY A 332 -0.42 -2.26 -11.77
CA GLY A 332 -1.45 -1.34 -11.34
C GLY A 332 -1.64 -1.29 -9.84
N VAL A 333 -2.42 -0.31 -9.41
CA VAL A 333 -2.76 -0.05 -8.01
C VAL A 333 -4.22 0.35 -7.89
N ILE A 334 -4.82 0.01 -6.76
CA ILE A 334 -6.06 0.61 -6.27
C ILE A 334 -5.73 1.51 -5.09
N VAL A 335 -6.45 2.62 -4.97
CA VAL A 335 -6.19 3.65 -3.96
C VAL A 335 -7.50 4.16 -3.35
N LEU A 336 -7.48 4.40 -2.04
CA LEU A 336 -8.64 4.92 -1.31
C LEU A 336 -8.18 5.83 -0.16
N THR A 337 -8.87 6.93 0.09
CA THR A 337 -8.53 7.91 1.14
C THR A 337 -9.54 7.94 2.30
N PRO A 338 -9.11 8.45 3.48
CA PRO A 338 -10.00 8.70 4.63
C PRO A 338 -11.14 9.70 4.36
N ASP A 339 -11.07 10.53 3.32
CA ASP A 339 -12.17 11.40 2.89
C ASP A 339 -13.11 10.74 1.84
N GLY A 340 -12.86 9.46 1.50
CA GLY A 340 -13.71 8.65 0.64
C GLY A 340 -13.45 8.81 -0.86
N GLN A 341 -12.34 9.44 -1.26
CA GLN A 341 -11.89 9.39 -2.65
C GLN A 341 -11.41 7.97 -2.96
N MET A 342 -11.88 7.43 -4.09
CA MET A 342 -11.53 6.10 -4.58
C MET A 342 -10.94 6.21 -5.98
N GLY A 343 -9.97 5.37 -6.30
CA GLY A 343 -9.38 5.36 -7.62
C GLY A 343 -8.52 4.14 -7.89
N TRP A 344 -8.01 4.10 -9.12
CA TRP A 344 -7.05 3.10 -9.58
C TRP A 344 -6.20 3.70 -10.70
N SER A 345 -5.03 3.12 -10.91
CA SER A 345 -4.12 3.47 -12.00
C SER A 345 -3.39 2.19 -12.42
N PHE A 346 -3.17 1.99 -13.72
CA PHE A 346 -2.43 0.84 -14.25
C PHE A 346 -1.79 1.20 -15.58
N ASN A 347 -0.66 0.57 -15.90
CA ASN A 347 0.09 0.79 -17.15
C ASN A 347 0.09 -0.45 -18.08
N THR A 348 -0.70 -1.46 -17.73
CA THR A 348 -0.97 -2.69 -18.49
C THR A 348 -2.20 -2.53 -19.41
N PRO A 349 -2.43 -3.46 -20.37
CA PRO A 349 -3.64 -3.44 -21.21
C PRO A 349 -4.96 -3.56 -20.45
N GLY A 350 -4.95 -4.14 -19.24
CA GLY A 350 -6.07 -4.07 -18.32
C GLY A 350 -5.73 -4.54 -16.91
N MET A 351 -6.75 -4.47 -16.06
CA MET A 351 -6.68 -4.81 -14.64
C MET A 351 -8.09 -5.20 -14.16
N TYR A 352 -8.24 -6.42 -13.67
CA TYR A 352 -9.48 -6.85 -13.01
C TYR A 352 -9.69 -5.97 -11.78
N ARG A 353 -10.79 -5.22 -11.72
CA ARG A 353 -11.02 -4.23 -10.67
C ARG A 353 -12.48 -3.99 -10.39
N GLY A 354 -12.77 -3.44 -9.23
CA GLY A 354 -14.10 -2.94 -8.91
C GLY A 354 -14.10 -1.97 -7.75
N GLY A 355 -15.18 -1.22 -7.62
CA GLY A 355 -15.40 -0.28 -6.52
C GLY A 355 -16.85 -0.26 -6.10
N LYS A 356 -17.10 -0.07 -4.80
CA LYS A 356 -18.41 0.00 -4.19
C LYS A 356 -18.42 1.01 -3.04
N ASP A 357 -19.49 1.77 -2.86
CA ASP A 357 -19.63 2.68 -1.72
C ASP A 357 -21.02 2.72 -1.09
N SER A 358 -21.12 3.45 0.03
CA SER A 358 -22.35 3.63 0.80
C SER A 358 -23.45 4.42 0.07
N THR A 359 -23.17 5.00 -1.09
CA THR A 359 -24.16 5.71 -1.91
C THR A 359 -24.84 4.80 -2.94
N GLY A 360 -24.43 3.52 -2.99
CA GLY A 360 -24.92 2.55 -3.97
C GLY A 360 -24.19 2.62 -5.31
N ARG A 361 -23.10 3.39 -5.42
CA ARG A 361 -22.23 3.31 -6.60
C ARG A 361 -21.49 1.98 -6.55
N GLU A 362 -21.62 1.19 -7.61
CA GLU A 362 -20.92 -0.08 -7.80
C GLU A 362 -20.43 -0.16 -9.24
N ARG A 363 -19.20 -0.62 -9.43
CA ARG A 363 -18.61 -0.83 -10.75
C ARG A 363 -17.63 -1.99 -10.71
N VAL A 364 -17.67 -2.84 -11.73
CA VAL A 364 -16.60 -3.80 -12.03
C VAL A 364 -16.09 -3.54 -13.45
N ALA A 365 -14.79 -3.69 -13.64
CA ALA A 365 -14.14 -3.48 -14.93
C ALA A 365 -12.95 -4.43 -15.11
N ILE A 366 -12.65 -4.78 -16.35
CA ILE A 366 -11.58 -5.72 -16.71
C ILE A 366 -10.56 -5.05 -17.62
N TYR A 367 -11.03 -4.49 -18.73
CA TYR A 367 -10.17 -3.94 -19.79
C TYR A 367 -9.80 -2.48 -19.52
N GLY A 368 -8.78 -1.98 -20.24
CA GLY A 368 -8.31 -0.59 -20.13
C GLY A 368 -9.29 0.46 -20.66
N ASP A 369 -10.16 0.07 -21.60
CA ASP A 369 -11.18 0.91 -22.23
C ASP A 369 -12.49 1.05 -21.43
N GLU A 370 -12.60 0.34 -20.30
CA GLU A 370 -13.71 0.44 -19.34
C GLU A 370 -13.42 1.50 -18.28
#